data_AF-A0A1Q5TBS5-F1
#
_entry.id   AF-A0A1Q5TBS5-F1
#
_cell.length_a   1.000
_cell.length_b   1.000
_cell.length_c   1.000
_cell.angle_alpha   90.00
_cell.angle_beta   90.00
_cell.angle_gamma   90.00
#
_symmetry.space_group_name_H-M   'P 1'
#
loop_
_entity.id
_entity.type
_entity.pdbx_description
1 polymer ?
#
loop_
_entity_poly.entity_id
_entity_poly.type
_entity_poly.pdbx_seq_one_letter_code
_entity_poly.pdbx_strand_id
1 'polypeptide(L)'
;MSMLKSIVDQQGQARKVVFIHAARNGHVHAMKEDLAKIVAENPSVSKAVSYEDATAQDKKGVDYDHVGRVDLAQIKNEAVCPMQTTTSVGLSHS
;
A
#
# COMPACT_ATOMS: atom_id res chain seq x y z
N MET A 1 -7.58 0.10 -11.82
CA MET A 1 -7.26 1.49 -11.41
C MET A 1 -8.47 2.40 -11.17
N SER A 2 -9.64 2.21 -11.80
CA SER A 2 -10.79 3.16 -11.66
C SER A 2 -11.19 3.45 -10.21
N MET A 3 -11.36 2.41 -9.38
CA MET A 3 -11.79 2.58 -7.99
C MET A 3 -10.77 3.37 -7.14
N LEU A 4 -9.48 3.10 -7.31
CA LEU A 4 -8.42 3.82 -6.59
C LEU A 4 -8.45 5.32 -6.96
N LYS A 5 -8.53 5.64 -8.26
CA LYS A 5 -8.59 7.02 -8.74
C LYS A 5 -9.82 7.75 -8.18
N SER A 6 -10.99 7.11 -8.17
CA SER A 6 -12.21 7.70 -7.59
C SER A 6 -12.10 7.96 -6.09
N ILE A 7 -11.50 7.06 -5.31
CA ILE A 7 -11.34 7.27 -3.87
C ILE A 7 -10.40 8.45 -3.58
N VAL A 8 -9.29 8.51 -4.32
CA VAL A 8 -8.32 9.62 -4.21
C VAL A 8 -8.97 10.96 -4.55
N ASP A 9 -9.72 11.02 -5.64
CA ASP A 9 -10.39 12.24 -6.11
C ASP A 9 -11.50 12.70 -5.16
N GLN A 10 -12.35 11.78 -4.68
CA GLN A 10 -13.54 12.12 -3.91
C GLN A 10 -13.29 12.26 -2.40
N GLN A 11 -12.35 11.50 -1.84
CA GLN A 11 -12.14 11.43 -0.39
C GLN A 11 -10.81 12.05 0.06
N GLY A 12 -9.93 12.36 -0.89
CA GLY A 12 -8.64 13.00 -0.65
C GLY A 12 -7.82 12.30 0.44
N GLN A 13 -7.21 13.10 1.32
CA GLN A 13 -6.33 12.61 2.39
C GLN A 13 -7.08 12.06 3.61
N ALA A 14 -8.41 12.22 3.68
CA ALA A 14 -9.20 11.85 4.86
C ALA A 14 -9.29 10.32 5.05
N ARG A 15 -9.13 9.55 3.97
CA ARG A 15 -9.18 8.08 4.01
C ARG A 15 -7.83 7.49 3.68
N LYS A 16 -7.35 6.60 4.56
CA LYS A 16 -6.19 5.76 4.28
C LYS A 16 -6.60 4.59 3.38
N VAL A 17 -5.83 4.37 2.32
CA VAL A 17 -6.11 3.35 1.30
C VAL A 17 -4.85 2.55 1.08
N VAL A 18 -4.96 1.22 1.10
CA VAL A 18 -3.86 0.34 0.71
C VAL A 18 -4.27 -0.45 -0.53
N PHE A 19 -3.51 -0.26 -1.60
CA PHE A 19 -3.73 -0.95 -2.87
C PHE A 19 -2.83 -2.18 -2.95
N ILE A 20 -3.44 -3.35 -2.88
CA ILE A 20 -2.74 -4.63 -2.97
C ILE A 20 -2.82 -5.15 -4.41
N HIS A 21 -1.69 -5.48 -5.01
CA HIS A 21 -1.63 -6.02 -6.37
C HIS A 21 -0.67 -7.20 -6.49
N ALA A 22 -1.15 -8.27 -7.10
CA ALA A 22 -0.32 -9.42 -7.47
C ALA A 22 -0.14 -9.44 -8.99
N ALA A 23 1.10 -9.61 -9.44
CA ALA A 23 1.41 -9.83 -10.85
C ALA A 23 2.44 -10.97 -10.96
N ARG A 24 2.63 -11.51 -12.16
CA ARG A 24 3.65 -12.54 -12.36
C ARG A 24 5.06 -11.95 -12.23
N ASN A 25 5.29 -10.80 -12.86
CA ASN A 25 6.55 -10.04 -12.84
C ASN A 25 6.31 -8.62 -13.37
N GLY A 26 7.37 -7.81 -13.48
CA GLY A 26 7.25 -6.42 -13.93
C GLY A 26 6.92 -6.24 -15.39
N HIS A 27 7.08 -7.27 -16.24
CA HIS A 27 6.69 -7.18 -17.66
C HIS A 27 5.17 -7.18 -17.84
N VAL A 28 4.44 -7.84 -16.92
CA VAL A 28 2.98 -7.93 -16.96
C VAL A 28 2.28 -7.07 -15.90
N HIS A 29 3.03 -6.29 -15.11
CA HIS A 29 2.48 -5.34 -14.16
C HIS A 29 1.92 -4.11 -14.89
N ALA A 30 0.67 -4.23 -15.33
CA ALA A 30 -0.04 -3.14 -15.99
C ALA A 30 -0.17 -1.92 -15.05
N MET A 31 0.03 -0.73 -15.61
CA MET A 31 -0.18 0.55 -14.92
C MET A 31 0.74 0.78 -13.70
N LYS A 32 1.92 0.13 -13.62
CA LYS A 32 2.86 0.31 -12.49
C LYS A 32 3.26 1.78 -12.29
N GLU A 33 3.48 2.51 -13.39
CA GLU A 33 3.93 3.90 -13.37
C GLU A 33 2.83 4.84 -12.87
N ASP A 34 1.60 4.63 -13.32
CA ASP A 34 0.43 5.37 -12.84
C ASP A 34 0.20 5.14 -11.34
N LEU A 35 0.35 3.89 -10.88
CA LEU A 35 0.24 3.57 -9.46
C LEU A 35 1.35 4.25 -8.64
N ALA A 36 2.59 4.24 -9.13
CA ALA A 36 3.72 4.90 -8.46
C ALA A 36 3.48 6.41 -8.34
N LYS A 37 2.97 7.07 -9.38
CA LYS A 37 2.60 8.50 -9.34
C LYS A 37 1.52 8.77 -8.31
N ILE A 38 0.43 7.99 -8.31
CA ILE A 38 -0.67 8.16 -7.35
C ILE A 38 -0.17 8.04 -5.90
N VAL A 39 0.67 7.04 -5.60
CA VAL A 39 1.24 6.86 -4.25
C VAL A 39 2.15 8.02 -3.87
N ALA A 40 2.98 8.51 -4.79
CA ALA A 40 3.87 9.64 -4.53
C ALA A 40 3.11 10.96 -4.26
N GLU A 41 1.99 11.17 -4.96
CA GLU A 41 1.18 12.39 -4.84
C GLU A 41 0.19 12.35 -3.67
N ASN A 42 -0.11 11.17 -3.11
CA ASN A 42 -1.15 10.98 -2.11
C ASN A 42 -0.60 10.23 -0.88
N PRO A 43 -0.16 10.94 0.18
CA PRO A 43 0.40 10.33 1.39
C PRO A 43 -0.55 9.40 2.16
N SER A 44 -1.85 9.48 1.90
CA SER A 44 -2.87 8.58 2.47
C SER A 44 -2.97 7.24 1.72
N VAL A 45 -2.30 7.10 0.58
CA VAL A 45 -2.32 5.92 -0.26
C VAL A 45 -1.00 5.17 -0.15
N SER A 46 -1.08 3.90 0.23
CA SER A 46 0.04 2.97 0.20
C SER A 46 -0.20 1.87 -0.85
N LYS A 47 0.86 1.24 -1.33
CA LYS A 47 0.79 0.05 -2.20
C LYS A 47 1.50 -1.13 -1.55
N ALA A 48 1.02 -2.33 -1.84
CA ALA A 48 1.74 -3.58 -1.58
C ALA A 48 1.67 -4.44 -2.84
N VAL A 49 2.80 -4.62 -3.51
CA VAL A 49 2.91 -5.34 -4.78
C VAL A 49 3.66 -6.65 -4.58
N SER A 50 3.06 -7.76 -4.98
CA SER A 50 3.69 -9.08 -4.92
C SER A 50 3.92 -9.62 -6.33
N TYR A 51 5.15 -10.06 -6.61
CA TYR A 51 5.49 -10.74 -7.86
C TYR A 51 5.67 -12.23 -7.63
N GLU A 52 4.94 -13.06 -8.40
CA GLU A 52 5.08 -14.51 -8.30
C GLU A 52 6.46 -15.00 -8.76
N ASP A 53 7.03 -14.37 -9.78
CA ASP A 53 8.29 -14.76 -10.43
C ASP A 53 9.08 -13.51 -10.85
N ALA A 54 9.57 -12.76 -9.86
CA ALA A 54 10.35 -11.54 -10.10
C ALA A 54 11.62 -11.84 -10.91
N THR A 55 11.83 -11.09 -11.98
CA THR A 55 12.98 -11.24 -12.88
C THR A 55 14.20 -10.48 -12.37
N ALA A 56 15.37 -10.73 -12.96
CA ALA A 56 16.60 -9.98 -12.64
C ALA A 56 16.52 -8.47 -12.96
N GLN A 57 15.54 -8.05 -13.75
CA GLN A 57 15.31 -6.65 -14.09
C GLN A 57 14.38 -5.95 -13.09
N ASP A 58 13.63 -6.71 -12.30
CA ASP A 58 12.68 -6.20 -11.32
C ASP A 58 13.41 -5.76 -10.05
N LYS A 59 13.08 -4.56 -9.55
CA LYS A 59 13.71 -3.98 -8.37
C LYS A 59 12.76 -4.03 -7.17
N LYS A 60 13.17 -4.73 -6.11
CA LYS A 60 12.45 -4.73 -4.83
C LYS A 60 12.38 -3.32 -4.24
N GLY A 61 11.23 -2.94 -3.70
CA GLY A 61 10.91 -1.61 -3.16
C GLY A 61 10.60 -0.55 -4.23
N VAL A 62 10.75 -0.88 -5.51
CA VAL A 62 10.39 0.00 -6.64
C VAL A 62 9.28 -0.66 -7.44
N ASP A 63 9.57 -1.80 -8.04
CA ASP A 63 8.65 -2.54 -8.90
C ASP A 63 7.72 -3.46 -8.10
N TYR A 64 8.26 -4.09 -7.06
CA TYR A 64 7.53 -5.02 -6.19
C TYR A 64 8.03 -4.94 -4.75
N ASP A 65 7.21 -5.38 -3.81
CA ASP A 65 7.48 -5.34 -2.37
C ASP A 65 7.75 -6.76 -1.81
N HIS A 66 7.04 -7.76 -2.34
CA HIS A 66 7.19 -9.17 -1.94
C HIS A 66 7.31 -10.13 -3.13
N VAL A 67 7.94 -11.29 -2.92
CA VAL A 67 7.99 -12.39 -3.89
C VAL A 67 7.02 -13.49 -3.47
N GLY A 68 6.33 -14.09 -4.43
CA GLY A 68 5.33 -15.13 -4.23
C GLY A 68 3.91 -14.61 -4.23
N ARG A 69 2.98 -15.46 -3.77
CA ARG A 69 1.56 -15.10 -3.67
C ARG A 69 1.32 -14.09 -2.56
N VAL A 70 0.26 -13.30 -2.72
CA VAL A 70 -0.20 -12.33 -1.71
C VAL A 70 -0.53 -13.07 -0.41
N ASP A 71 0.15 -12.69 0.66
CA ASP A 71 -0.15 -13.12 2.02
C ASP A 71 -0.57 -11.89 2.85
N LEU A 72 -1.83 -11.91 3.30
CA LEU A 72 -2.38 -10.85 4.13
C LEU A 72 -1.67 -10.73 5.49
N ALA A 73 -1.03 -11.79 5.99
CA ALA A 73 -0.21 -11.72 7.19
C ALA A 73 1.06 -10.89 6.95
N GLN A 74 1.65 -10.94 5.75
CA GLN A 74 2.80 -10.12 5.38
C GLN A 74 2.41 -8.64 5.22
N ILE A 75 1.20 -8.38 4.71
CA ILE A 75 0.70 -7.03 4.42
C ILE A 75 0.05 -6.37 5.64
N LYS A 76 -0.26 -7.14 6.70
CA LYS A 76 -0.99 -6.67 7.88
C LYS A 76 -0.38 -5.44 8.55
N ASN A 77 0.95 -5.36 8.59
CA ASN A 77 1.67 -4.24 9.21
C ASN A 77 1.77 -3.01 8.29
N GLU A 78 1.53 -3.17 6.99
CA GLU A 78 1.59 -2.10 5.99
C GLU A 78 0.18 -1.55 5.68
N ALA A 79 -0.85 -2.39 5.78
CA ALA A 79 -2.24 -2.05 5.44
C ALA A 79 -3.11 -1.58 6.62
N VAL A 80 -2.79 -2.01 7.84
CA VAL A 80 -3.57 -1.64 9.02
C VAL A 80 -2.94 -0.39 9.64
N CYS A 81 -3.70 0.69 9.63
CA CYS A 81 -3.38 1.83 10.45
C CYS A 81 -3.46 1.43 11.92
N PRO A 82 -2.37 1.45 12.71
CA PRO A 82 -2.52 1.34 14.14
C PRO A 82 -3.15 2.64 14.61
N MET A 83 -4.47 2.66 14.80
CA MET A 83 -5.05 3.60 15.76
C MET A 83 -4.66 3.13 17.16
N GLN A 84 -3.39 3.34 17.52
CA GLN A 84 -2.95 3.34 18.91
C GLN A 84 -3.16 4.76 19.43
N THR A 85 -4.42 5.18 19.59
CA THR A 85 -4.70 6.34 20.44
C THR A 85 -4.68 5.83 21.88
N THR A 86 -3.48 5.61 22.42
CA THR A 86 -3.31 5.53 23.87
C THR A 86 -3.37 6.96 24.39
N THR A 87 -4.59 7.47 24.56
CA THR A 87 -4.81 8.61 25.45
C THR A 87 -4.53 8.10 26.86
N SER A 88 -3.29 8.31 27.33
CA SER A 88 -2.98 8.28 28.75
C SER A 88 -3.82 9.37 29.41
N VAL A 89 -4.99 9.00 29.94
CA VAL A 89 -5.71 9.85 30.89
C VAL A 89 -4.90 9.79 32.17
N GLY A 90 -4.14 10.86 32.42
CA GLY A 90 -3.53 11.10 33.71
C GLY A 90 -4.61 11.14 34.78
N LEU A 91 -4.73 10.06 35.54
CA LEU A 91 -5.38 10.08 36.84
C LEU A 91 -4.36 10.62 37.84
N SER A 92 -4.32 11.94 37.99
CA SER A 92 -3.88 12.52 39.26
C SER A 92 -4.93 12.16 40.30
N HIS A 93 -4.56 11.37 41.29
CA HIS A 93 -5.25 11.39 42.58
C HIS A 93 -4.28 11.95 43.61
N SER A 94 -4.83 12.92 44.35
CA SER A 94 -4.24 13.70 45.44
C SER A 94 -3.62 12.86 46.54
#